data_AF-A0A2G9M5P9-F1
#
_entry.id   AF-A0A2G9M5P9-F1
#
_cell.length_a   1.000
_cell.length_b   1.000
_cell.length_c   1.000
_cell.angle_alpha   90.00
_cell.angle_beta   90.00
_cell.angle_gamma   90.00
#
_symmetry.space_group_name_H-M   'P 1'
#
loop_
_entity.id
_entity.type
_entity.pdbx_description
1 polymer ?
#
loop_
_entity_poly.entity_id
_entity_poly.type
_entity_poly.pdbx_seq_one_letter_code
_entity_poly.pdbx_strand_id
1 'polypeptide(L)' 'MEQQQEVKPSKTRRFLKETKRVLHITKKPNRTEFLSLSKITGLGVAIIGAIGFVIFLIKQFI' A
#
# COMPACT_ATOMS: atom_id res chain seq x y z
N MET A 1 -50.36 -10.44 -3.13
CA MET A 1 -49.59 -9.19 -2.96
C MET A 1 -48.43 -9.52 -2.05
N GLU A 2 -47.30 -9.94 -2.61
CA GLU A 2 -46.08 -10.14 -1.83
C GLU A 2 -44.97 -9.45 -2.58
N GLN A 3 -44.59 -8.28 -2.04
CA GLN A 3 -43.64 -7.37 -2.65
C GLN A 3 -42.24 -7.99 -2.56
N GLN A 4 -41.62 -8.29 -3.72
CA GLN A 4 -40.18 -8.52 -3.76
C GLN A 4 -39.48 -7.24 -3.33
N GLN A 5 -38.92 -7.27 -2.12
CA GLN A 5 -38.06 -6.24 -1.59
C GLN A 5 -36.76 -6.24 -2.41
N GLU A 6 -36.69 -5.36 -3.41
CA GLU A 6 -35.46 -4.96 -4.10
C GLU A 6 -34.47 -4.46 -3.05
N VAL A 7 -33.58 -5.34 -2.61
CA VAL A 7 -32.42 -4.97 -1.79
C VAL A 7 -31.51 -4.14 -2.69
N LYS A 8 -31.79 -2.84 -2.84
CA LYS A 8 -30.84 -1.86 -3.38
C LYS A 8 -29.56 -2.05 -2.57
N PRO A 9 -28.50 -2.67 -3.12
CA PRO A 9 -27.29 -2.80 -2.34
C PRO A 9 -26.81 -1.37 -2.13
N SER A 10 -26.72 -0.96 -0.86
CA SER A 10 -26.06 0.28 -0.47
C SER A 10 -24.78 0.39 -1.30
N LYS A 11 -24.53 1.53 -1.96
CA LYS A 11 -23.45 1.64 -2.96
C LYS A 11 -22.12 1.03 -2.47
N THR A 12 -21.86 1.15 -1.16
CA THR A 12 -20.76 0.51 -0.41
C THR A 12 -20.59 -1.00 -0.63
N ARG A 13 -21.67 -1.80 -0.61
CA ARG A 13 -21.59 -3.25 -0.81
C ARG A 13 -21.19 -3.62 -2.24
N ARG A 14 -21.63 -2.82 -3.22
CA ARG A 14 -21.24 -2.99 -4.62
C ARG A 14 -19.77 -2.61 -4.80
N PHE A 15 -19.32 -1.48 -4.26
CA PHE A 15 -17.91 -1.08 -4.30
C PHE A 15 -16.98 -2.11 -3.63
N LEU A 16 -17.33 -2.61 -2.45
CA LEU A 16 -16.57 -3.67 -1.76
C LEU A 16 -16.43 -4.93 -2.62
N LYS A 17 -17.50 -5.33 -3.33
CA LYS A 17 -17.48 -6.50 -4.22
C LYS A 17 -16.57 -6.28 -5.44
N GLU A 18 -16.61 -5.09 -6.04
CA GLU A 18 -15.74 -4.72 -7.17
C GLU A 18 -14.27 -4.62 -6.73
N THR A 19 -13.96 -3.96 -5.61
CA THR A 19 -12.59 -3.84 -5.06
C THR A 19 -12.01 -5.22 -4.74
N LYS A 20 -12.82 -6.15 -4.22
CA LYS A 20 -12.38 -7.53 -3.97
C LYS A 20 -12.01 -8.26 -5.25
N ARG A 21 -12.74 -8.02 -6.36
CA ARG A 21 -12.42 -8.61 -7.67
C ARG A 21 -11.11 -8.05 -8.23
N VAL A 22 -10.89 -6.75 -8.08
CA VAL A 22 -9.62 -6.11 -8.48
C VAL A 22 -8.46 -6.65 -7.66
N LEU A 23 -8.59 -6.76 -6.34
CA LEU A 23 -7.54 -7.32 -5.50
C LEU A 23 -7.19 -8.78 -5.89
N HIS A 24 -8.19 -9.55 -6.34
CA HIS A 24 -7.97 -10.91 -6.84
C HIS A 24 -7.31 -10.96 -8.24
N ILE A 25 -7.52 -9.94 -9.07
CA ILE A 25 -6.90 -9.84 -10.40
C ILE A 25 -5.41 -9.43 -10.30
N THR A 26 -5.04 -8.72 -9.24
CA THR A 26 -3.65 -8.26 -9.06
C THR A 26 -2.72 -9.44 -8.78
N LYS A 27 -1.55 -9.43 -9.44
CA LYS A 27 -0.51 -10.44 -9.24
C LYS A 27 0.06 -10.30 -7.82
N LYS A 28 -0.06 -11.36 -7.01
CA LYS A 28 0.66 -11.43 -5.73
C LYS A 28 2.18 -11.48 -6.03
N PRO A 29 2.99 -10.59 -5.44
CA PRO A 29 4.42 -10.54 -5.73
C PRO A 29 5.11 -11.84 -5.29
N ASN A 30 6.08 -12.28 -6.07
CA ASN A 30 6.90 -13.42 -5.67
C ASN A 30 7.88 -13.01 -4.55
N ARG A 31 8.33 -13.97 -3.73
CA ARG A 31 9.26 -13.71 -2.63
C ARG A 31 10.56 -13.08 -3.13
N THR A 32 11.07 -13.52 -4.27
CA THR A 32 12.28 -12.98 -4.89
C THR A 32 12.13 -11.52 -5.32
N GLU A 33 11.04 -11.19 -6.01
CA GLU A 33 10.71 -9.81 -6.42
C GLU A 33 10.57 -8.89 -5.21
N PHE A 34 9.85 -9.35 -4.18
CA PHE A 34 9.67 -8.61 -2.93
C PHE A 34 11.00 -8.33 -2.22
N LEU A 35 11.88 -9.34 -2.14
CA LEU A 35 13.22 -9.20 -1.55
C LEU A 35 14.08 -8.22 -2.34
N SER A 36 14.08 -8.30 -3.68
CA SER A 36 14.84 -7.38 -4.52
C SER A 36 14.35 -5.94 -4.36
N LEU A 37 13.03 -5.72 -4.37
CA LEU A 37 12.44 -4.40 -4.16
C LEU A 37 12.77 -3.86 -2.77
N SER A 38 12.60 -4.68 -1.74
CA SER A 38 12.88 -4.29 -0.34
C SER A 38 14.34 -3.91 -0.13
N LYS A 39 15.28 -4.60 -0.79
CA LYS A 39 16.72 -4.26 -0.74
C LYS A 39 17.00 -2.88 -1.35
N ILE A 40 16.44 -2.61 -2.53
CA ILE A 40 16.64 -1.34 -3.25
C ILE A 40 15.99 -0.19 -2.48
N THR A 41 14.73 -0.37 -2.04
CA THR A 41 14.02 0.63 -1.24
C THR A 41 14.72 0.86 0.10
N GLY A 42 15.15 -0.20 0.79
CA GLY A 42 15.88 -0.11 2.05
C GLY A 42 17.20 0.66 1.90
N LEU A 43 17.94 0.41 0.82
CA LEU A 43 19.16 1.15 0.52
C LEU A 43 18.89 2.63 0.26
N GLY A 44 17.85 2.96 -0.51
CA GLY A 44 17.46 4.35 -0.77
C GLY A 44 17.06 5.10 0.49
N VAL A 45 16.23 4.48 1.34
CA VAL A 45 15.81 5.07 2.63
C VAL A 45 17.01 5.24 3.56
N ALA A 46 17.93 4.28 3.61
CA ALA A 46 19.14 4.39 4.43
C ALA A 46 20.03 5.57 3.99
N ILE A 47 20.22 5.77 2.69
CA ILE A 47 21.02 6.89 2.16
C ILE A 47 20.36 8.24 2.49
N ILE A 48 19.07 8.39 2.19
CA ILE A 48 18.35 9.64 2.45
C ILE A 48 18.29 9.92 3.96
N GLY A 49 18.04 8.89 4.77
CA GLY A 49 18.04 8.97 6.22
C GLY A 49 19.40 9.37 6.78
N ALA A 50 20.49 8.80 6.27
CA ALA A 50 21.84 9.15 6.69
C ALA A 50 22.19 10.60 6.34
N ILE A 51 21.84 11.08 5.14
CA ILE A 51 22.06 12.48 4.75
C ILE A 51 21.28 13.43 5.67
N GLY A 52 19.99 13.16 5.89
CA GLY A 52 19.17 13.96 6.81
C GLY A 52 19.69 13.91 8.26
N PHE A 53 20.17 12.75 8.69
CA PHE A 53 20.76 12.56 10.01
C PHE A 53 22.06 13.37 10.17
N VAL A 54 22.95 13.37 9.18
CA VAL A 54 24.18 14.17 9.21
C VAL A 54 23.87 15.66 9.27
N ILE A 55 22.90 16.15 8.48
CA ILE A 55 22.47 17.55 8.54
C ILE A 55 21.96 17.89 9.94
N PHE A 56 21.10 17.04 10.51
CA PHE A 56 20.57 17.24 11.86
C PHE A 56 21.67 17.26 12.93
N LEU A 57 22.62 16.33 12.86
CA LEU A 57 23.76 16.28 13.79
C LEU A 57 24.59 17.56 13.73
N ILE A 58 24.91 18.04 12.52
CA ILE A 58 25.64 19.30 12.36
C ILE A 58 24.83 20.47 12.95
N LYS A 59 23.52 20.51 12.69
CA LYS A 59 22.61 21.55 13.22
C LYS A 59 22.42 21.51 14.74
N GLN A 60 22.63 20.36 15.36
CA GLN A 60 22.53 20.18 16.81
C GLN A 60 23.85 20.53 17.52
N PHE A 61 24.97 20.35 16.84
CA PHE A 61 26.31 20.53 17.41
C PHE A 61 26.84 21.97 17.24
N ILE A 62 26.37 22.68 16.21
CA ILE A 62 26.53 24.13 16.02
C ILE A 62 25.30 24.86 16.55
#